data_AF-A0A0B9FUP5-F1
#
_entry.id   AF-A0A0B9FUP5-F1
#
_cell.length_a   1.000
_cell.length_b   1.000
_cell.length_c   1.000
_cell.angle_alpha   90.00
_cell.angle_beta   90.00
_cell.angle_gamma   90.00
#
_symmetry.space_group_name_H-M   'P 1'
#
loop_
_entity.id
_entity.type
_entity.pdbx_description
1 polymer ?
#
loop_
_entity_poly.entity_id
_entity_poly.type
_entity_poly.pdbx_seq_one_letter_code
_entity_poly.pdbx_strand_id
1 'polypeptide(L)'
;MAEHGATVRADGSNAVSNDGQVSYQQDAERIRQTYESQLFTLPAFKMGHYGLRMYRQTQDPKYQAAIWSDMARVASRLNYFATEVHTPKQIAAYSAKRLARYDHKQDVRSDLRYEATKDKPEYFYLGVDLLGSMARANEYGLKHREDAKLRAVIRRYDFKQYATDPEMIRAWAAQLANQVYWLRQLGEQDVVDDFIAAFKATYPDSQDAKLSDQQFMNKVYGLTHIVFAATEYYQHPVKESDYQWIYDYYRANIDTIVERSKEDVIAEIGINFLLAGLEDDPVVEKTRRTIQRAINRQAGLVPAVNGSTDLLDGEHRNVLAIMLLDWQGAHAAPTIQKQPEMFSGKPYGLITK
;
A
#
# COMPACT_ATOMS: atom_id res chain seq x y z
N MET A 1 82.92 18.70 -16.99
CA MET A 1 81.84 18.45 -17.96
C MET A 1 81.06 17.25 -17.45
N ALA A 2 79.95 17.53 -16.74
CA ALA A 2 78.56 17.31 -17.19
C ALA A 2 78.19 15.81 -17.11
N GLU A 3 77.50 15.29 -16.09
CA GLU A 3 76.16 15.57 -15.51
C GLU A 3 74.99 15.15 -16.42
N HIS A 4 73.93 14.61 -15.78
CA HIS A 4 72.62 14.12 -16.28
C HIS A 4 72.59 12.67 -16.80
N GLY A 5 71.72 11.75 -16.37
CA GLY A 5 70.40 11.86 -15.75
C GLY A 5 69.38 11.20 -16.68
N ALA A 6 68.83 10.03 -16.31
CA ALA A 6 67.71 9.42 -17.03
C ALA A 6 66.77 8.72 -16.05
N THR A 7 65.56 9.25 -16.06
CA THR A 7 64.48 9.13 -15.08
C THR A 7 63.60 7.92 -15.36
N VAL A 8 63.18 7.26 -14.29
CA VAL A 8 62.08 6.29 -14.29
C VAL A 8 60.78 7.01 -14.64
N ARG A 9 60.07 6.57 -15.68
CA ARG A 9 58.67 6.94 -15.90
C ARG A 9 57.79 5.75 -15.55
N ALA A 10 57.07 5.91 -14.44
CA ALA A 10 55.91 5.12 -14.09
C ALA A 10 54.74 5.61 -14.94
N ASP A 11 54.24 4.77 -15.84
CA ASP A 11 52.92 4.98 -16.43
C ASP A 11 51.87 4.51 -15.43
N GLY A 12 51.40 5.48 -14.64
CA GLY A 12 50.17 5.35 -13.87
C GLY A 12 48.97 5.41 -14.81
N SER A 13 48.54 4.27 -15.33
CA SER A 13 47.16 4.11 -15.77
C SER A 13 46.31 3.96 -14.50
N ASN A 14 45.75 5.08 -14.03
CA ASN A 14 44.69 5.10 -13.04
C ASN A 14 43.50 4.30 -13.58
N ALA A 15 43.48 3.00 -13.29
CA ALA A 15 42.23 2.27 -13.18
C ALA A 15 41.46 2.96 -12.06
N VAL A 16 40.50 3.80 -12.45
CA VAL A 16 39.50 4.31 -11.51
C VAL A 16 38.77 3.08 -11.01
N SER A 17 39.11 2.68 -9.79
CA SER A 17 38.39 1.70 -9.00
C SER A 17 36.94 2.13 -8.95
N ASN A 18 36.10 1.43 -9.71
CA ASN A 18 34.66 1.52 -9.61
C ASN A 18 34.30 0.86 -8.28
N ASP A 19 34.36 1.63 -7.20
CA ASP A 19 34.10 1.17 -5.84
C ASP A 19 32.68 0.60 -5.82
N GLY A 20 32.57 -0.67 -5.42
CA GLY A 20 31.41 -1.54 -5.65
C GLY A 20 30.17 -1.13 -4.88
N GLN A 21 29.48 -0.07 -5.32
CA GLN A 21 28.13 0.24 -4.86
C GLN A 21 27.16 -0.81 -5.39
N VAL A 22 26.54 -1.54 -4.47
CA VAL A 22 25.45 -2.48 -4.76
C VAL A 22 24.31 -1.73 -5.45
N SER A 23 23.80 -2.26 -6.57
CA SER A 23 22.72 -1.63 -7.32
C SER A 23 21.38 -1.75 -6.59
N TYR A 24 20.41 -0.88 -6.93
CA TYR A 24 19.05 -1.00 -6.37
C TYR A 24 18.41 -2.35 -6.68
N GLN A 25 18.62 -2.91 -7.87
CA GLN A 25 18.08 -4.23 -8.22
C GLN A 25 18.71 -5.35 -7.38
N GLN A 26 20.01 -5.29 -7.08
CA GLN A 26 20.67 -6.26 -6.20
C GLN A 26 20.11 -6.21 -4.78
N ASP A 27 19.75 -5.01 -4.32
CA ASP A 27 19.14 -4.81 -3.02
C ASP A 27 17.68 -5.27 -2.97
N ALA A 28 16.91 -4.99 -4.01
CA ALA A 28 15.56 -5.53 -4.17
C ALA A 28 15.60 -7.07 -4.15
N GLU A 29 16.54 -7.67 -4.88
CA GLU A 29 16.71 -9.13 -4.93
C GLU A 29 17.08 -9.72 -3.57
N ARG A 30 17.95 -9.06 -2.79
CA ARG A 30 18.27 -9.48 -1.41
C ARG A 30 17.01 -9.54 -0.54
N ILE A 31 16.20 -8.48 -0.57
CA ILE A 31 14.95 -8.41 0.20
C ILE A 31 13.97 -9.49 -0.28
N ARG A 32 13.88 -9.68 -1.60
CA ARG A 32 13.04 -10.69 -2.24
C ARG A 32 13.41 -12.10 -1.78
N GLN A 33 14.69 -12.48 -1.81
CA GLN A 33 15.17 -13.79 -1.36
C GLN A 33 14.84 -14.05 0.12
N THR A 34 15.04 -13.04 0.98
CA THR A 34 14.70 -13.13 2.40
C THR A 34 13.22 -13.46 2.60
N TYR A 35 12.32 -12.73 1.93
CA TYR A 35 10.87 -12.94 2.07
C TYR A 35 10.37 -14.22 1.39
N GLU A 36 10.79 -14.48 0.16
CA GLU A 36 10.32 -15.63 -0.61
C GLU A 36 10.70 -16.97 0.02
N SER A 37 11.87 -17.04 0.68
CA SER A 37 12.30 -18.25 1.39
C SER A 37 11.36 -18.66 2.54
N GLN A 38 10.58 -17.71 3.05
CA GLN A 38 9.66 -17.91 4.18
C GLN A 38 8.22 -17.51 3.84
N LEU A 39 7.89 -17.25 2.57
CA LEU A 39 6.60 -16.69 2.17
C LEU A 39 5.42 -17.55 2.66
N PHE A 40 5.56 -18.87 2.61
CA PHE A 40 4.51 -19.82 3.02
C PHE A 40 4.42 -20.07 4.52
N THR A 41 5.30 -19.47 5.34
CA THR A 41 5.15 -19.45 6.81
C THR A 41 4.27 -18.27 7.27
N LEU A 42 4.05 -17.29 6.40
CA LEU A 42 3.22 -16.13 6.71
C LEU A 42 1.72 -16.48 6.68
N PRO A 43 0.89 -15.83 7.51
CA PRO A 43 -0.56 -15.94 7.42
C PRO A 43 -1.08 -15.58 6.02
N ALA A 44 -2.17 -16.23 5.60
CA ALA A 44 -2.76 -16.09 4.26
C ALA A 44 -2.93 -14.62 3.79
N PHE A 45 -3.31 -13.72 4.70
CA PHE A 45 -3.42 -12.29 4.39
C PHE A 45 -2.08 -11.68 3.95
N LYS A 46 -1.00 -11.94 4.68
CA LYS A 46 0.33 -11.38 4.41
C LYS A 46 1.00 -12.04 3.21
N MET A 47 0.89 -13.36 3.11
CA MET A 47 1.32 -14.13 1.94
C MET A 47 0.65 -13.61 0.66
N GLY A 48 -0.67 -13.47 0.68
CA GLY A 48 -1.45 -12.96 -0.44
C GLY A 48 -1.14 -11.51 -0.80
N HIS A 49 -0.94 -10.67 0.22
CA HIS A 49 -0.57 -9.26 0.06
C HIS A 49 0.77 -9.09 -0.66
N TYR A 50 1.78 -9.87 -0.26
CA TYR A 50 3.09 -9.92 -0.91
C TYR A 50 2.99 -10.49 -2.32
N GLY A 51 2.40 -11.69 -2.46
CA GLY A 51 2.32 -12.42 -3.72
C GLY A 51 1.58 -11.65 -4.81
N LEU A 52 0.48 -10.96 -4.48
CA LEU A 52 -0.25 -10.16 -5.45
C LEU A 52 0.60 -8.99 -5.99
N ARG A 53 1.29 -8.27 -5.11
CA ARG A 53 2.14 -7.14 -5.52
C ARG A 53 3.32 -7.60 -6.35
N MET A 54 3.98 -8.67 -5.92
CA MET A 54 5.09 -9.21 -6.68
C MET A 54 4.65 -9.76 -8.02
N TYR A 55 3.49 -10.41 -8.11
CA TYR A 55 2.92 -10.80 -9.40
C TYR A 55 2.63 -9.58 -10.28
N ARG A 56 2.06 -8.50 -9.74
CA ARG A 56 1.86 -7.25 -10.50
C ARG A 56 3.17 -6.64 -11.00
N GLN A 57 4.30 -6.86 -10.33
CA GLN A 57 5.58 -6.40 -10.83
C GLN A 57 6.17 -7.35 -11.87
N THR A 58 6.20 -8.66 -11.60
CA THR A 58 7.02 -9.59 -12.38
C THR A 58 6.23 -10.48 -13.34
N GLN A 59 4.91 -10.56 -13.18
CA GLN A 59 4.01 -11.52 -13.84
C GLN A 59 4.44 -13.00 -13.65
N ASP A 60 5.23 -13.27 -12.62
CA ASP A 60 5.80 -14.61 -12.38
C ASP A 60 4.75 -15.56 -11.78
N PRO A 61 4.43 -16.69 -12.45
CA PRO A 61 3.43 -17.63 -11.99
C PRO A 61 3.75 -18.28 -10.64
N LYS A 62 4.99 -18.19 -10.12
CA LYS A 62 5.34 -18.73 -8.79
C LYS A 62 4.47 -18.16 -7.67
N TYR A 63 3.91 -16.95 -7.83
CA TYR A 63 3.03 -16.33 -6.84
C TYR A 63 1.58 -16.81 -6.89
N GLN A 64 1.21 -17.68 -7.83
CA GLN A 64 -0.17 -18.14 -8.02
C GLN A 64 -0.76 -18.75 -6.74
N ALA A 65 0.02 -19.53 -5.98
CA ALA A 65 -0.45 -20.14 -4.73
C ALA A 65 -0.78 -19.08 -3.66
N ALA A 66 0.04 -18.03 -3.55
CA ALA A 66 -0.20 -16.92 -2.63
C ALA A 66 -1.46 -16.14 -3.01
N ILE A 67 -1.66 -15.89 -4.31
CA ILE A 67 -2.86 -15.23 -4.84
C ILE A 67 -4.11 -16.08 -4.60
N TRP A 68 -4.03 -17.40 -4.81
CA TRP A 68 -5.14 -18.30 -4.52
C TRP A 68 -5.51 -18.30 -3.04
N SER A 69 -4.51 -18.27 -2.14
CA SER A 69 -4.73 -18.13 -0.69
C SER A 69 -5.45 -16.83 -0.33
N ASP A 70 -5.10 -15.69 -0.97
CA ASP A 70 -5.83 -14.43 -0.81
C ASP A 70 -7.28 -14.54 -1.30
N MET A 71 -7.50 -15.12 -2.49
CA MET A 71 -8.84 -15.34 -3.03
C MET A 71 -9.69 -16.21 -2.09
N ALA A 72 -9.12 -17.26 -1.51
CA ALA A 72 -9.83 -18.15 -0.59
C ALA A 72 -10.26 -17.41 0.69
N ARG A 73 -9.37 -16.56 1.22
CA ARG A 73 -9.67 -15.68 2.36
C ARG A 73 -10.79 -14.69 2.03
N VAL A 74 -10.74 -14.05 0.86
CA VAL A 74 -11.79 -13.12 0.38
C VAL A 74 -13.12 -13.84 0.23
N ALA A 75 -13.14 -15.00 -0.42
CA ALA A 75 -14.35 -15.80 -0.60
C ALA A 75 -14.97 -16.21 0.73
N SER A 76 -14.15 -16.72 1.68
CA SER A 76 -14.60 -17.09 3.02
C SER A 76 -15.29 -15.92 3.74
N ARG A 77 -14.68 -14.73 3.66
CA ARG A 77 -15.22 -13.51 4.27
C ARG A 77 -16.54 -13.06 3.64
N LEU A 78 -16.62 -13.07 2.32
CA LEU A 78 -17.84 -12.70 1.59
C LEU A 78 -18.97 -13.71 1.80
N ASN A 79 -18.65 -15.00 1.87
CA ASN A 79 -19.63 -16.04 2.24
C ASN A 79 -20.20 -15.76 3.63
N TYR A 80 -19.33 -15.54 4.63
CA TYR A 80 -19.76 -15.24 6.01
C TYR A 80 -20.67 -14.02 6.08
N PHE A 81 -20.34 -12.92 5.38
CA PHE A 81 -21.21 -11.75 5.39
C PHE A 81 -22.52 -11.96 4.63
N ALA A 82 -22.49 -12.71 3.53
CA ALA A 82 -23.69 -13.01 2.77
C ALA A 82 -24.67 -13.95 3.51
N THR A 83 -24.20 -14.77 4.45
CA THR A 83 -25.03 -15.72 5.22
C THR A 83 -25.33 -15.26 6.64
N GLU A 84 -24.33 -14.72 7.37
CA GLU A 84 -24.44 -14.50 8.82
C GLU A 84 -24.58 -13.02 9.22
N VAL A 85 -24.08 -12.08 8.40
CA VAL A 85 -23.98 -10.65 8.78
C VAL A 85 -24.44 -9.75 7.64
N HIS A 86 -25.74 -9.71 7.37
CA HIS A 86 -26.31 -8.92 6.27
C HIS A 86 -27.59 -8.16 6.63
N THR A 87 -28.22 -8.42 7.78
CA THR A 87 -29.35 -7.63 8.29
C THR A 87 -28.87 -6.53 9.25
N PRO A 88 -29.62 -5.43 9.43
CA PRO A 88 -29.24 -4.37 10.35
C PRO A 88 -28.91 -4.86 11.77
N LYS A 89 -29.71 -5.79 12.31
CA LYS A 89 -29.49 -6.37 13.65
C LYS A 89 -28.18 -7.19 13.72
N GLN A 90 -27.88 -7.99 12.70
CA GLN A 90 -26.64 -8.76 12.66
C GLN A 90 -25.41 -7.85 12.52
N ILE A 91 -25.49 -6.81 11.67
CA ILE A 91 -24.41 -5.84 11.48
C ILE A 91 -24.13 -5.11 12.80
N ALA A 92 -25.17 -4.61 13.49
CA ALA A 92 -25.01 -3.97 14.79
C ALA A 92 -24.34 -4.90 15.82
N ALA A 93 -24.75 -6.17 15.89
CA ALA A 93 -24.15 -7.15 16.79
C ALA A 93 -22.68 -7.48 16.44
N TYR A 94 -22.37 -7.64 15.15
CA TYR A 94 -21.00 -7.86 14.68
C TYR A 94 -20.11 -6.67 15.01
N SER A 95 -20.58 -5.45 14.74
CA SER A 95 -19.87 -4.21 14.98
C SER A 95 -19.62 -3.94 16.45
N ALA A 96 -20.61 -4.16 17.32
CA ALA A 96 -20.44 -4.06 18.77
C ALA A 96 -19.38 -5.05 19.28
N LYS A 97 -19.39 -6.29 18.79
CA LYS A 97 -18.37 -7.30 19.12
C LYS A 97 -16.97 -6.91 18.63
N ARG A 98 -16.88 -6.25 17.48
CA ARG A 98 -15.63 -5.77 16.89
C ARG A 98 -15.05 -4.59 17.67
N LEU A 99 -15.91 -3.68 18.13
CA LEU A 99 -15.54 -2.58 19.02
C LEU A 99 -15.07 -3.09 20.39
N ALA A 100 -15.80 -4.04 20.98
CA ALA A 100 -15.45 -4.61 22.30
C ALA A 100 -14.11 -5.38 22.31
N ARG A 101 -13.62 -5.80 21.14
CA ARG A 101 -12.32 -6.48 20.97
C ARG A 101 -11.28 -5.57 20.33
N TYR A 102 -11.53 -4.27 20.28
CA TYR A 102 -10.58 -3.34 19.69
C TYR A 102 -9.26 -3.40 20.46
N ASP A 103 -8.20 -3.75 19.74
CA ASP A 103 -6.87 -3.91 20.32
C ASP A 103 -6.23 -2.53 20.48
N HIS A 104 -6.26 -2.01 21.71
CA HIS A 104 -5.63 -0.73 22.04
C HIS A 104 -4.12 -0.88 22.05
N LYS A 105 -3.50 -0.53 20.93
CA LYS A 105 -2.04 -0.38 20.86
C LYS A 105 -1.61 0.89 21.58
N GLN A 106 -0.40 0.88 22.13
CA GLN A 106 0.21 2.04 22.77
C GLN A 106 0.71 3.06 21.72
N ASP A 107 -0.19 3.56 20.88
CA ASP A 107 0.11 4.60 19.89
C ASP A 107 -1.11 5.49 19.61
N VAL A 108 -0.86 6.76 19.26
CA VAL A 108 -1.92 7.78 19.09
C VAL A 108 -2.90 7.42 17.98
N ARG A 109 -2.45 6.70 16.95
CA ARG A 109 -3.30 6.30 15.83
C ARG A 109 -4.34 5.26 16.28
N SER A 110 -3.97 4.33 17.15
CA SER A 110 -4.89 3.36 17.72
C SER A 110 -6.03 4.05 18.47
N ASP A 111 -5.71 5.06 19.28
CA ASP A 111 -6.69 5.82 20.07
C ASP A 111 -7.59 6.68 19.18
N LEU A 112 -7.01 7.43 18.23
CA LEU A 112 -7.78 8.23 17.26
C LEU A 112 -8.79 7.37 16.50
N ARG A 113 -8.39 6.17 16.10
CA ARG A 113 -9.26 5.22 15.40
C ARG A 113 -10.40 4.71 16.25
N TYR A 114 -10.15 4.39 17.51
CA TYR A 114 -11.20 4.01 18.45
C TYR A 114 -12.18 5.16 18.64
N GLU A 115 -11.67 6.35 18.98
CA GLU A 115 -12.48 7.54 19.24
C GLU A 115 -13.33 7.95 18.03
N ALA A 116 -12.77 7.93 16.82
CA ALA A 116 -13.50 8.28 15.61
C ALA A 116 -14.58 7.26 15.22
N THR A 117 -14.58 6.04 15.79
CA THR A 117 -15.48 4.95 15.35
C THR A 117 -16.38 4.40 16.44
N LYS A 118 -16.15 4.72 17.72
CA LYS A 118 -16.94 4.18 18.84
C LYS A 118 -18.44 4.51 18.74
N ASP A 119 -18.79 5.68 18.22
CA ASP A 119 -20.17 6.14 18.05
C ASP A 119 -20.80 5.69 16.72
N LYS A 120 -20.00 5.06 15.84
CA LYS A 120 -20.40 4.53 14.53
C LYS A 120 -19.71 3.20 14.22
N PRO A 121 -19.89 2.18 15.07
CA PRO A 121 -19.13 0.94 14.99
C PRO A 121 -19.45 0.11 13.73
N GLU A 122 -20.53 0.42 13.01
CA GLU A 122 -20.83 -0.16 11.69
C GLU A 122 -19.73 0.11 10.66
N TYR A 123 -18.97 1.21 10.78
CA TYR A 123 -17.85 1.51 9.88
C TYR A 123 -16.83 0.36 9.81
N PHE A 124 -16.63 -0.32 10.93
CA PHE A 124 -15.75 -1.48 11.02
C PHE A 124 -16.17 -2.64 10.14
N TYR A 125 -17.47 -2.89 10.05
CA TYR A 125 -18.03 -3.88 9.15
C TYR A 125 -18.02 -3.37 7.71
N LEU A 126 -18.41 -2.12 7.49
CA LEU A 126 -18.60 -1.54 6.16
C LEU A 126 -17.28 -1.31 5.43
N GLY A 127 -16.46 -0.37 5.92
CA GLY A 127 -15.27 0.11 5.21
C GLY A 127 -14.07 -0.82 5.32
N VAL A 128 -13.85 -1.42 6.50
CA VAL A 128 -12.66 -2.24 6.75
C VAL A 128 -12.84 -3.68 6.29
N ASP A 129 -14.04 -4.24 6.47
CA ASP A 129 -14.25 -5.67 6.34
C ASP A 129 -14.96 -6.05 5.04
N LEU A 130 -16.18 -5.55 4.81
CA LEU A 130 -17.01 -5.90 3.66
C LEU A 130 -16.48 -5.27 2.37
N LEU A 131 -16.35 -3.94 2.35
CA LEU A 131 -15.99 -3.19 1.15
C LEU A 131 -14.62 -3.62 0.61
N GLY A 132 -13.61 -3.75 1.48
CA GLY A 132 -12.28 -4.22 1.06
C GLY A 132 -12.29 -5.62 0.46
N SER A 133 -13.16 -6.52 0.93
CA SER A 133 -13.29 -7.87 0.36
C SER A 133 -13.99 -7.86 -0.99
N MET A 134 -15.02 -7.02 -1.16
CA MET A 134 -15.69 -6.83 -2.44
C MET A 134 -14.75 -6.19 -3.47
N ALA A 135 -14.00 -5.16 -3.06
CA ALA A 135 -13.00 -4.51 -3.89
C ALA A 135 -11.91 -5.49 -4.34
N ARG A 136 -11.37 -6.31 -3.43
CA ARG A 136 -10.38 -7.32 -3.80
C ARG A 136 -10.91 -8.36 -4.78
N ALA A 137 -12.16 -8.81 -4.64
CA ALA A 137 -12.78 -9.68 -5.64
C ALA A 137 -12.89 -8.96 -7.01
N ASN A 138 -13.28 -7.69 -7.00
CA ASN A 138 -13.39 -6.86 -8.20
C ASN A 138 -12.05 -6.67 -8.92
N GLU A 139 -10.94 -6.48 -8.18
CA GLU A 139 -9.57 -6.40 -8.73
C GLU A 139 -9.21 -7.64 -9.57
N TYR A 140 -9.71 -8.83 -9.19
CA TYR A 140 -9.50 -10.07 -9.95
C TYR A 140 -10.45 -10.25 -11.15
N GLY A 141 -11.39 -9.32 -11.36
CA GLY A 141 -12.49 -9.49 -12.31
C GLY A 141 -13.59 -10.45 -11.83
N LEU A 142 -13.71 -10.63 -10.52
CA LEU A 142 -14.68 -11.51 -9.87
C LEU A 142 -15.70 -10.72 -9.04
N LYS A 143 -16.78 -11.40 -8.66
CA LYS A 143 -17.74 -10.94 -7.64
C LYS A 143 -18.23 -12.11 -6.81
N HIS A 144 -18.90 -11.83 -5.70
CA HIS A 144 -19.56 -12.88 -4.93
C HIS A 144 -20.87 -13.33 -5.62
N ARG A 145 -21.29 -14.57 -5.47
CA ARG A 145 -22.57 -15.07 -6.01
C ARG A 145 -23.80 -14.35 -5.44
N GLU A 146 -23.70 -13.85 -4.20
CA GLU A 146 -24.72 -13.02 -3.54
C GLU A 146 -24.36 -11.52 -3.61
N ASP A 147 -23.65 -11.08 -4.65
CA ASP A 147 -23.16 -9.70 -4.78
C ASP A 147 -24.27 -8.65 -4.66
N ALA A 148 -25.45 -8.88 -5.24
CA ALA A 148 -26.60 -7.98 -5.11
C ALA A 148 -27.03 -7.79 -3.65
N LYS A 149 -26.99 -8.84 -2.83
CA LYS A 149 -27.31 -8.77 -1.39
C LYS A 149 -26.28 -7.94 -0.64
N LEU A 150 -25.00 -8.14 -0.93
CA LEU A 150 -23.89 -7.42 -0.28
C LEU A 150 -23.89 -5.93 -0.67
N ARG A 151 -24.12 -5.61 -1.95
CA ARG A 151 -24.31 -4.23 -2.42
C ARG A 151 -25.51 -3.56 -1.77
N ALA A 152 -26.62 -4.28 -1.60
CA ALA A 152 -27.78 -3.78 -0.87
C ALA A 152 -27.49 -3.47 0.61
N VAL A 153 -26.42 -4.02 1.20
CA VAL A 153 -25.94 -3.59 2.52
C VAL A 153 -25.20 -2.26 2.42
N ILE A 154 -24.26 -2.13 1.48
CA ILE A 154 -23.49 -0.88 1.25
C ILE A 154 -24.42 0.31 1.02
N ARG A 155 -25.46 0.15 0.19
CA ARG A 155 -26.42 1.21 -0.15
C ARG A 155 -27.29 1.71 1.00
N ARG A 156 -27.29 1.04 2.15
CA ARG A 156 -28.03 1.50 3.34
C ARG A 156 -27.32 2.65 4.06
N TYR A 157 -26.05 2.86 3.77
CA TYR A 157 -25.20 3.80 4.47
C TYR A 157 -24.70 4.87 3.52
N ASP A 158 -24.81 6.12 3.94
CA ASP A 158 -24.23 7.27 3.23
C ASP A 158 -22.74 7.34 3.55
N PHE A 159 -21.88 6.91 2.62
CA PHE A 159 -20.45 6.88 2.87
C PHE A 159 -19.82 8.28 2.91
N LYS A 160 -20.51 9.30 2.40
CA LYS A 160 -20.05 10.69 2.49
C LYS A 160 -19.83 11.09 3.94
N GLN A 161 -20.69 10.64 4.86
CA GLN A 161 -20.59 10.92 6.29
C GLN A 161 -19.28 10.42 6.93
N TYR A 162 -18.73 9.30 6.46
CA TYR A 162 -17.43 8.81 6.91
C TYR A 162 -16.29 9.49 6.17
N ALA A 163 -16.46 9.69 4.85
CA ALA A 163 -15.44 10.24 3.96
C ALA A 163 -15.13 11.72 4.23
N THR A 164 -16.09 12.51 4.71
CA THR A 164 -15.91 13.95 4.95
C THR A 164 -15.73 14.31 6.42
N ASP A 165 -15.71 13.34 7.33
CA ASP A 165 -15.52 13.58 8.75
C ASP A 165 -14.03 13.82 9.07
N PRO A 166 -13.64 15.00 9.60
CA PRO A 166 -12.25 15.30 9.94
C PRO A 166 -11.61 14.33 10.92
N GLU A 167 -12.34 13.83 11.92
CA GLU A 167 -11.80 12.86 12.89
C GLU A 167 -11.54 11.50 12.22
N MET A 168 -12.44 11.09 11.33
CA MET A 168 -12.25 9.90 10.51
C MET A 168 -11.04 10.05 9.59
N ILE A 169 -10.86 11.21 8.95
CA ILE A 169 -9.69 11.51 8.11
C ILE A 169 -8.41 11.43 8.94
N ARG A 170 -8.38 12.04 10.14
CA ARG A 170 -7.19 11.99 11.01
C ARG A 170 -6.85 10.58 11.51
N ALA A 171 -7.85 9.70 11.62
CA ALA A 171 -7.67 8.33 12.10
C ALA A 171 -7.42 7.29 10.99
N TRP A 172 -8.05 7.50 9.83
CA TRP A 172 -8.22 6.50 8.77
C TRP A 172 -7.88 7.02 7.36
N ALA A 173 -7.19 8.16 7.24
CA ALA A 173 -6.79 8.80 5.97
C ALA A 173 -6.57 7.84 4.79
N ALA A 174 -5.57 6.96 4.89
CA ALA A 174 -5.25 5.99 3.85
C ALA A 174 -6.38 4.98 3.58
N GLN A 175 -7.04 4.48 4.62
CA GLN A 175 -8.15 3.55 4.47
C GLN A 175 -9.35 4.21 3.79
N LEU A 176 -9.69 5.44 4.17
CA LEU A 176 -10.77 6.20 3.54
C LEU A 176 -10.47 6.49 2.07
N ALA A 177 -9.23 6.88 1.74
CA ALA A 177 -8.80 7.04 0.36
C ALA A 177 -9.05 5.77 -0.45
N ASN A 178 -8.66 4.60 0.05
CA ASN A 178 -8.95 3.35 -0.64
C ASN A 178 -10.46 3.10 -0.79
N GLN A 179 -11.22 3.30 0.28
CA GLN A 179 -12.66 3.02 0.33
C GLN A 179 -13.47 3.88 -0.64
N VAL A 180 -13.17 5.18 -0.77
CA VAL A 180 -13.92 6.07 -1.67
C VAL A 180 -13.71 5.71 -3.14
N TYR A 181 -12.49 5.28 -3.51
CA TYR A 181 -12.23 4.77 -4.85
C TYR A 181 -12.82 3.37 -5.07
N TRP A 182 -12.80 2.50 -4.06
CA TRP A 182 -13.47 1.20 -4.14
C TRP A 182 -14.97 1.34 -4.38
N LEU A 183 -15.64 2.28 -3.71
CA LEU A 183 -17.05 2.57 -3.94
C LEU A 183 -17.31 3.01 -5.38
N ARG A 184 -16.45 3.89 -5.93
CA ARG A 184 -16.52 4.33 -7.33
C ARG A 184 -16.30 3.15 -8.30
N GLN A 185 -15.25 2.35 -8.09
CA GLN A 185 -14.91 1.18 -8.92
C GLN A 185 -16.00 0.11 -8.91
N LEU A 186 -16.67 -0.06 -7.77
CA LEU A 186 -17.82 -0.95 -7.66
C LEU A 186 -19.09 -0.33 -8.27
N GLY A 187 -19.13 0.98 -8.54
CA GLY A 187 -20.32 1.67 -9.04
C GLY A 187 -21.41 1.86 -7.97
N GLU A 188 -21.02 1.97 -6.70
CA GLU A 188 -21.95 2.10 -5.57
C GLU A 188 -22.18 3.56 -5.17
N GLN A 189 -21.12 4.31 -4.87
CA GLN A 189 -21.17 5.72 -4.50
C GLN A 189 -19.91 6.41 -5.03
N ASP A 190 -20.04 7.64 -5.53
CA ASP A 190 -18.89 8.45 -5.93
C ASP A 190 -18.75 9.64 -4.98
N VAL A 191 -17.86 9.49 -4.00
CA VAL A 191 -17.58 10.49 -2.95
C VAL A 191 -16.10 10.85 -2.91
N VAL A 192 -15.35 10.59 -3.99
CA VAL A 192 -13.91 10.83 -4.04
C VAL A 192 -13.59 12.32 -3.97
N ASP A 193 -14.30 13.15 -4.74
CA ASP A 193 -14.04 14.60 -4.77
C ASP A 193 -14.39 15.25 -3.43
N ASP A 194 -15.49 14.80 -2.81
CA ASP A 194 -15.88 15.18 -1.45
C ASP A 194 -14.79 14.81 -0.43
N PHE A 195 -14.26 13.58 -0.51
CA PHE A 195 -13.15 13.14 0.33
C PHE A 195 -11.89 13.98 0.12
N ILE A 196 -11.50 14.26 -1.13
CA ILE A 196 -10.30 15.06 -1.42
C ILE A 196 -10.45 16.48 -0.86
N ALA A 197 -11.64 17.09 -1.02
CA ALA A 197 -11.92 18.41 -0.46
C ALA A 197 -11.82 18.40 1.08
N ALA A 198 -12.46 17.43 1.73
CA ALA A 198 -12.42 17.28 3.18
C ALA A 198 -11.00 16.93 3.70
N PHE A 199 -10.24 16.12 2.97
CA PHE A 199 -8.86 15.76 3.28
C PHE A 199 -7.97 17.00 3.31
N LYS A 200 -8.04 17.84 2.25
CA LYS A 200 -7.29 19.10 2.18
C LYS A 200 -7.69 20.07 3.29
N ALA A 201 -8.98 20.16 3.62
CA ALA A 201 -9.46 20.99 4.71
C ALA A 201 -9.02 20.48 6.09
N THR A 202 -8.90 19.17 6.26
CA THR A 202 -8.46 18.54 7.52
C THR A 202 -6.95 18.66 7.72
N TYR A 203 -6.18 18.61 6.63
CA TYR A 203 -4.72 18.69 6.61
C TYR A 203 -4.20 19.80 5.68
N PRO A 204 -4.48 21.08 5.98
CA PRO A 204 -3.92 22.18 5.21
C PRO A 204 -2.40 22.24 5.41
N ASP A 205 -1.64 22.36 4.31
CA ASP A 205 -0.17 22.32 4.31
C ASP A 205 0.48 23.34 5.24
N SER A 206 -0.14 24.52 5.40
CA SER A 206 0.31 25.57 6.32
C SER A 206 0.32 25.16 7.81
N GLN A 207 -0.27 24.02 8.16
CA GLN A 207 -0.33 23.52 9.53
C GLN A 207 0.62 22.34 9.80
N ASP A 208 1.44 21.92 8.83
CA ASP A 208 2.29 20.73 8.97
C ASP A 208 3.31 20.83 10.11
N ALA A 209 3.79 22.04 10.39
CA ALA A 209 4.69 22.32 11.51
C ALA A 209 4.03 22.11 12.89
N LYS A 210 2.69 22.06 12.96
CA LYS A 210 1.94 21.82 14.20
C LYS A 210 1.56 20.36 14.40
N LEU A 211 1.70 19.53 13.36
CA LEU A 211 1.42 18.11 13.45
C LEU A 211 2.54 17.40 14.20
N SER A 212 2.21 16.42 15.03
CA SER A 212 3.21 15.44 15.49
C SER A 212 3.71 14.60 14.32
N ASP A 213 4.83 13.89 14.48
CA ASP A 213 5.36 13.02 13.41
C ASP A 213 4.35 11.95 13.00
N GLN A 214 3.61 11.39 13.96
CA GLN A 214 2.58 10.39 13.66
C GLN A 214 1.40 10.99 12.88
N GLN A 215 0.99 12.24 13.20
CA GLN A 215 -0.08 12.92 12.48
C GLN A 215 0.36 13.34 11.07
N PHE A 216 1.57 13.88 10.95
CA PHE A 216 2.18 14.25 9.68
C PHE A 216 2.34 13.01 8.78
N MET A 217 2.90 11.92 9.31
CA MET A 217 3.00 10.64 8.61
C MET A 217 1.62 10.13 8.18
N ASN A 218 0.57 10.26 9.01
CA ASN A 218 -0.78 9.83 8.61
C ASN A 218 -1.37 10.69 7.47
N LYS A 219 -1.11 12.00 7.46
CA LYS A 219 -1.41 12.87 6.30
C LYS A 219 -0.70 12.35 5.05
N VAL A 220 0.62 12.18 5.11
CA VAL A 220 1.43 11.75 3.96
C VAL A 220 0.96 10.37 3.46
N TYR A 221 0.65 9.45 4.37
CA TYR A 221 0.09 8.14 4.06
C TYR A 221 -1.31 8.24 3.41
N GLY A 222 -2.13 9.23 3.79
CA GLY A 222 -3.36 9.56 3.07
C GLY A 222 -3.11 9.99 1.62
N LEU A 223 -2.13 10.88 1.41
CA LEU A 223 -1.73 11.32 0.07
C LEU A 223 -1.27 10.15 -0.79
N THR A 224 -0.47 9.23 -0.23
CA THR A 224 0.03 8.08 -1.00
C THR A 224 -1.11 7.20 -1.50
N HIS A 225 -2.06 6.93 -0.61
CA HIS A 225 -3.21 6.10 -0.92
C HIS A 225 -4.25 6.75 -1.84
N ILE A 226 -4.33 8.08 -1.95
CA ILE A 226 -5.15 8.71 -3.00
C ILE A 226 -4.66 8.29 -4.39
N VAL A 227 -3.34 8.29 -4.61
CA VAL A 227 -2.73 7.90 -5.89
C VAL A 227 -2.81 6.38 -6.09
N PHE A 228 -2.50 5.57 -5.07
CA PHE A 228 -2.64 4.11 -5.19
C PHE A 228 -4.06 3.67 -5.48
N ALA A 229 -5.06 4.28 -4.84
CA ALA A 229 -6.44 3.91 -5.07
C ALA A 229 -6.92 4.33 -6.47
N ALA A 230 -6.43 5.48 -6.97
CA ALA A 230 -6.68 5.94 -8.34
C ALA A 230 -6.10 5.01 -9.42
N THR A 231 -4.98 4.35 -9.13
CA THR A 231 -4.32 3.37 -10.03
C THR A 231 -4.88 1.95 -9.92
N GLU A 232 -5.97 1.78 -9.18
CA GLU A 232 -6.53 0.48 -8.79
C GLU A 232 -5.46 -0.45 -8.17
N TYR A 233 -4.61 0.12 -7.31
CA TYR A 233 -3.45 -0.52 -6.71
C TYR A 233 -2.45 -1.06 -7.74
N TYR A 234 -1.77 -0.16 -8.46
CA TYR A 234 -0.69 -0.47 -9.41
C TYR A 234 -1.13 -1.22 -10.67
N GLN A 235 -2.44 -1.29 -10.94
CA GLN A 235 -2.94 -1.92 -12.16
C GLN A 235 -2.83 -0.99 -13.37
N HIS A 236 -2.91 0.32 -13.13
CA HIS A 236 -2.90 1.33 -14.16
C HIS A 236 -1.91 2.46 -13.83
N PRO A 237 -1.26 3.09 -14.82
CA PRO A 237 -0.54 4.33 -14.60
C PRO A 237 -1.51 5.47 -14.27
N VAL A 238 -0.98 6.58 -13.74
CA VAL A 238 -1.70 7.83 -13.52
C VAL A 238 -1.02 8.96 -14.28
N LYS A 239 -1.73 10.07 -14.52
CA LYS A 239 -1.08 11.30 -14.99
C LYS A 239 -0.77 12.18 -13.79
N GLU A 240 0.42 12.76 -13.77
CA GLU A 240 0.83 13.74 -12.76
C GLU A 240 -0.21 14.87 -12.63
N SER A 241 -0.69 15.39 -13.77
CA SER A 241 -1.65 16.50 -13.85
C SER A 241 -2.95 16.26 -13.08
N ASP A 242 -3.39 15.01 -12.96
CA ASP A 242 -4.64 14.66 -12.29
C ASP A 242 -4.51 14.80 -10.76
N TYR A 243 -3.29 14.76 -10.25
CA TYR A 243 -2.94 14.87 -8.83
C TYR A 243 -1.79 15.85 -8.59
N GLN A 244 -1.65 16.89 -9.41
CA GLN A 244 -0.51 17.81 -9.41
C GLN A 244 -0.19 18.34 -8.00
N TRP A 245 -1.24 18.68 -7.24
CA TRP A 245 -1.11 19.19 -5.87
C TRP A 245 -0.43 18.20 -4.90
N ILE A 246 -0.56 16.88 -5.12
CA ILE A 246 0.13 15.86 -4.33
C ILE A 246 1.62 15.81 -4.72
N TYR A 247 1.91 15.82 -6.02
CA TYR A 247 3.29 15.77 -6.53
C TYR A 247 4.06 17.04 -6.16
N ASP A 248 3.44 18.21 -6.28
CA ASP A 248 4.01 19.48 -5.83
C ASP A 248 4.29 19.47 -4.32
N TYR A 249 3.34 18.97 -3.53
CA TYR A 249 3.53 18.80 -2.09
C TYR A 249 4.72 17.89 -1.77
N TYR A 250 4.85 16.74 -2.44
CA TYR A 250 5.98 15.85 -2.25
C TYR A 250 7.30 16.53 -2.58
N ARG A 251 7.42 17.19 -3.74
CA ARG A 251 8.65 17.88 -4.14
C ARG A 251 9.04 18.97 -3.15
N ALA A 252 8.07 19.76 -2.70
CA ALA A 252 8.32 20.84 -1.75
C ALA A 252 8.73 20.35 -0.35
N ASN A 253 8.33 19.14 0.05
CA ASN A 253 8.46 18.66 1.43
C ASN A 253 9.28 17.37 1.58
N ILE A 254 9.93 16.86 0.52
CA ILE A 254 10.55 15.53 0.56
C ILE A 254 11.61 15.37 1.67
N ASP A 255 12.36 16.42 1.99
CA ASP A 255 13.30 16.42 3.13
C ASP A 255 12.60 16.17 4.45
N THR A 256 11.59 16.99 4.76
CA THR A 256 10.77 16.85 5.97
C THR A 256 10.05 15.50 6.02
N ILE A 257 9.60 14.99 4.87
CA ILE A 257 8.96 13.68 4.79
C ILE A 257 9.92 12.56 5.16
N VAL A 258 11.14 12.57 4.60
CA VAL A 258 12.17 11.58 4.91
C VAL A 258 12.55 11.62 6.39
N GLU A 259 12.62 12.80 7.00
CA GLU A 259 12.95 12.96 8.42
C GLU A 259 11.85 12.46 9.36
N ARG A 260 10.58 12.67 9.00
CA ARG A 260 9.44 12.50 9.92
C ARG A 260 8.56 11.28 9.63
N SER A 261 8.92 10.45 8.65
CA SER A 261 8.11 9.31 8.21
C SER A 261 8.89 8.00 8.25
N LYS A 262 8.15 6.90 8.24
CA LYS A 262 8.70 5.55 8.15
C LYS A 262 9.03 5.17 6.71
N GLU A 263 9.90 4.18 6.56
CA GLU A 263 10.42 3.72 5.28
C GLU A 263 9.32 3.18 4.34
N ASP A 264 8.24 2.61 4.87
CA ASP A 264 7.10 2.20 4.04
C ASP A 264 6.44 3.42 3.36
N VAL A 265 6.12 4.47 4.11
CA VAL A 265 5.56 5.71 3.56
C VAL A 265 6.50 6.37 2.54
N ILE A 266 7.80 6.38 2.83
CA ILE A 266 8.82 6.92 1.92
C ILE A 266 8.87 6.10 0.62
N ALA A 267 8.79 4.78 0.70
CA ALA A 267 8.76 3.93 -0.48
C ALA A 267 7.49 4.15 -1.32
N GLU A 268 6.34 4.35 -0.68
CA GLU A 268 5.09 4.62 -1.38
C GLU A 268 5.13 5.91 -2.19
N ILE A 269 5.79 6.95 -1.68
CA ILE A 269 5.96 8.21 -2.42
C ILE A 269 6.77 7.98 -3.70
N GLY A 270 7.90 7.28 -3.61
CA GLY A 270 8.68 6.96 -4.80
C GLY A 270 7.85 6.16 -5.81
N ILE A 271 7.06 5.18 -5.35
CA ILE A 271 6.16 4.41 -6.22
C ILE A 271 5.07 5.30 -6.86
N ASN A 272 4.56 6.33 -6.18
CA ASN A 272 3.62 7.27 -6.78
C ASN A 272 4.19 8.04 -7.97
N PHE A 273 5.47 8.44 -7.92
CA PHE A 273 6.15 9.05 -9.06
C PHE A 273 6.35 8.03 -10.19
N LEU A 274 6.76 6.80 -9.85
CA LEU A 274 6.92 5.72 -10.81
C LEU A 274 5.60 5.36 -11.53
N LEU A 275 4.47 5.38 -10.81
CA LEU A 275 3.13 5.21 -11.38
C LEU A 275 2.73 6.33 -12.35
N ALA A 276 3.31 7.52 -12.20
CA ALA A 276 3.12 8.66 -13.11
C ALA A 276 4.12 8.70 -14.26
N GLY A 277 5.03 7.72 -14.36
CA GLY A 277 6.10 7.70 -15.37
C GLY A 277 7.20 8.73 -15.12
N LEU A 278 7.38 9.18 -13.88
CA LEU A 278 8.34 10.21 -13.48
C LEU A 278 9.62 9.60 -12.89
N GLU A 279 10.21 8.62 -13.57
CA GLU A 279 11.33 7.82 -13.03
C GLU A 279 12.58 8.65 -12.74
N ASP A 280 12.81 9.71 -13.53
CA ASP A 280 13.95 10.63 -13.41
C ASP A 280 13.70 11.79 -12.44
N ASP A 281 12.53 11.84 -11.77
CA ASP A 281 12.25 12.89 -10.80
C ASP A 281 13.20 12.75 -9.58
N PRO A 282 13.83 13.84 -9.09
CA PRO A 282 14.74 13.79 -7.94
C PRO A 282 14.14 13.15 -6.68
N VAL A 283 12.82 13.19 -6.51
CA VAL A 283 12.13 12.51 -5.40
C VAL A 283 12.28 10.99 -5.49
N VAL A 284 12.27 10.40 -6.70
CA VAL A 284 12.46 8.95 -6.88
C VAL A 284 13.84 8.52 -6.43
N GLU A 285 14.89 9.22 -6.88
CA GLU A 285 16.26 8.90 -6.49
C GLU A 285 16.46 9.07 -4.98
N LYS A 286 15.89 10.13 -4.40
CA LYS A 286 15.96 10.38 -2.95
C LYS A 286 15.29 9.28 -2.14
N THR A 287 14.08 8.88 -2.52
CA THR A 287 13.36 7.79 -1.84
C THR A 287 14.10 6.46 -1.99
N ARG A 288 14.59 6.11 -3.20
CA ARG A 288 15.42 4.91 -3.43
C ARG A 288 16.65 4.88 -2.53
N ARG A 289 17.44 5.97 -2.47
CA ARG A 289 18.61 6.06 -1.58
C ARG A 289 18.26 5.91 -0.11
N THR A 290 17.18 6.54 0.33
CA THR A 290 16.72 6.42 1.72
C THR A 290 16.40 4.97 2.07
N ILE A 291 15.63 4.28 1.23
CA ILE A 291 15.31 2.86 1.44
C ILE A 291 16.56 1.99 1.36
N GLN A 292 17.43 2.22 0.38
CA GLN A 292 18.67 1.46 0.21
C GLN A 292 19.55 1.51 1.46
N ARG A 293 19.69 2.71 2.06
CA ARG A 293 20.48 2.93 3.28
C ARG A 293 19.84 2.29 4.52
N ALA A 294 18.52 2.15 4.54
CA ALA A 294 17.80 1.55 5.65
C ALA A 294 17.90 0.01 5.67
N ILE A 295 18.39 -0.63 4.62
CA ILE A 295 18.50 -2.10 4.57
C ILE A 295 19.52 -2.58 5.60
N ASN A 296 19.07 -3.42 6.52
CA ASN A 296 19.95 -4.24 7.34
C ASN A 296 20.52 -5.36 6.46
N ARG A 297 21.79 -5.24 6.07
CA ARG A 297 22.44 -6.18 5.15
C ARG A 297 22.53 -7.61 5.71
N GLN A 298 22.67 -7.75 7.03
CA GLN A 298 22.75 -9.06 7.69
C GLN A 298 21.38 -9.75 7.72
N ALA A 299 20.33 -9.02 8.06
CA ALA A 299 18.96 -9.54 8.02
C ALA A 299 18.40 -9.65 6.60
N GLY A 300 19.02 -8.96 5.64
CA GLY A 300 18.61 -8.94 4.24
C GLY A 300 17.26 -8.26 4.01
N LEU A 301 16.88 -7.29 4.85
CA LEU A 301 15.61 -6.57 4.77
C LEU A 301 15.69 -5.18 5.42
N VAL A 302 14.67 -4.35 5.20
CA VAL A 302 14.47 -3.09 5.91
C VAL A 302 13.80 -3.37 7.27
N PRO A 303 14.48 -3.11 8.41
CA PRO A 303 13.93 -3.37 9.75
C PRO A 303 12.88 -2.32 10.13
N ALA A 304 12.17 -2.56 11.23
CA ALA A 304 11.26 -1.55 11.80
C ALA A 304 12.05 -0.45 12.50
N VAL A 305 11.36 0.65 12.85
CA VAL A 305 11.95 1.79 13.57
C VAL A 305 12.63 1.36 14.88
N ASN A 306 12.10 0.32 15.55
CA ASN A 306 12.70 -0.26 16.75
C ASN A 306 13.79 -1.31 16.46
N GLY A 307 14.22 -1.46 15.21
CA GLY A 307 15.22 -2.43 14.76
C GLY A 307 14.70 -3.83 14.48
N SER A 308 13.42 -4.13 14.73
CA SER A 308 12.86 -5.48 14.53
C SER A 308 12.97 -5.94 13.07
N THR A 309 13.40 -7.19 12.90
CA THR A 309 13.51 -7.88 11.60
C THR A 309 12.42 -8.94 11.41
N ASP A 310 11.35 -8.88 12.21
CA ASP A 310 10.21 -9.77 12.08
C ASP A 310 9.55 -9.66 10.70
N LEU A 311 9.40 -10.79 10.02
CA LEU A 311 8.88 -10.83 8.66
C LEU A 311 7.40 -10.49 8.58
N LEU A 312 6.61 -10.91 9.57
CA LEU A 312 5.16 -10.72 9.59
C LEU A 312 4.80 -9.24 9.65
N ASP A 313 5.42 -8.52 10.58
CA ASP A 313 5.24 -7.09 10.77
C ASP A 313 5.91 -6.27 9.66
N GLY A 314 7.06 -6.73 9.16
CA GLY A 314 7.84 -6.05 8.13
C GLY A 314 7.33 -6.20 6.69
N GLU A 315 6.37 -7.10 6.43
CA GLU A 315 5.98 -7.51 5.08
C GLU A 315 5.61 -6.34 4.15
N HIS A 316 4.74 -5.42 4.60
CA HIS A 316 4.29 -4.27 3.80
C HIS A 316 5.46 -3.36 3.42
N ARG A 317 6.33 -3.04 4.39
CA ARG A 317 7.51 -2.19 4.17
C ARG A 317 8.46 -2.81 3.14
N ASN A 318 8.70 -4.11 3.24
CA ASN A 318 9.70 -4.77 2.42
C ASN A 318 9.19 -5.09 1.01
N VAL A 319 7.90 -5.40 0.81
CA VAL A 319 7.36 -5.53 -0.53
C VAL A 319 7.40 -4.19 -1.28
N LEU A 320 7.10 -3.08 -0.59
CA LEU A 320 7.24 -1.74 -1.18
C LEU A 320 8.70 -1.39 -1.48
N ALA A 321 9.64 -1.76 -0.60
CA ALA A 321 11.07 -1.57 -0.86
C ALA A 321 11.51 -2.31 -2.14
N ILE A 322 11.09 -3.56 -2.33
CA ILE A 322 11.36 -4.31 -3.56
C ILE A 322 10.78 -3.57 -4.77
N MET A 323 9.51 -3.17 -4.72
CA MET A 323 8.84 -2.47 -5.82
C MET A 323 9.52 -1.15 -6.18
N LEU A 324 9.96 -0.36 -5.20
CA LEU A 324 10.64 0.91 -5.44
C LEU A 324 12.02 0.73 -6.09
N LEU A 325 12.80 -0.20 -5.56
CA LEU A 325 14.19 -0.42 -5.93
C LEU A 325 14.33 -1.19 -7.25
N ASP A 326 13.34 -2.00 -7.60
CA ASP A 326 13.27 -2.78 -8.83
C ASP A 326 11.87 -2.67 -9.44
N TRP A 327 11.48 -1.44 -9.79
CA TRP A 327 10.19 -1.14 -10.40
C TRP A 327 10.08 -1.75 -11.78
N GLN A 328 9.01 -2.50 -12.00
CA GLN A 328 8.74 -3.20 -13.26
C GLN A 328 7.48 -2.67 -13.98
N GLY A 329 6.92 -1.56 -13.51
CA GLY A 329 5.73 -0.94 -14.10
C GLY A 329 4.41 -1.35 -13.45
N ALA A 330 3.34 -0.75 -13.96
CA ALA A 330 1.96 -1.06 -13.57
C ALA A 330 1.36 -2.13 -14.49
N HIS A 331 0.77 -3.16 -13.90
CA HIS A 331 0.14 -4.26 -14.65
C HIS A 331 -1.25 -4.55 -14.09
N ALA A 332 -2.27 -4.38 -14.94
CA ALA A 332 -3.65 -4.78 -14.65
C ALA A 332 -3.79 -6.30 -14.70
N ALA A 333 -3.23 -6.97 -13.69
CA ALA A 333 -3.11 -8.41 -13.52
C ALA A 333 -2.94 -8.78 -12.03
N PRO A 334 -3.20 -10.04 -11.63
CA PRO A 334 -3.89 -11.05 -12.41
C PRO A 334 -5.39 -10.70 -12.50
N THR A 335 -5.99 -10.99 -13.66
CA THR A 335 -7.45 -10.88 -13.83
C THR A 335 -7.97 -12.13 -14.52
N ILE A 336 -9.21 -12.52 -14.23
CA ILE A 336 -9.82 -13.70 -14.87
C ILE A 336 -9.88 -13.59 -16.39
N GLN A 337 -9.91 -12.38 -16.94
CA GLN A 337 -9.91 -12.15 -18.38
C GLN A 337 -8.52 -12.37 -19.01
N LYS A 338 -7.44 -11.95 -18.34
CA LYS A 338 -6.08 -12.01 -18.90
C LYS A 338 -5.31 -13.28 -18.53
N GLN A 339 -5.60 -13.87 -17.36
CA GLN A 339 -4.93 -15.07 -16.84
C GLN A 339 -5.95 -16.09 -16.31
N PRO A 340 -6.90 -16.56 -17.14
CA PRO A 340 -8.01 -17.42 -16.70
C PRO A 340 -7.56 -18.70 -15.99
N GLU A 341 -6.39 -19.24 -16.34
CA GLU A 341 -5.78 -20.42 -15.73
C GLU A 341 -5.50 -20.24 -14.24
N MET A 342 -5.15 -19.03 -13.80
CA MET A 342 -4.96 -18.70 -12.38
C MET A 342 -6.26 -18.79 -11.57
N PHE A 343 -7.42 -18.79 -12.25
CA PHE A 343 -8.76 -18.81 -11.68
C PHE A 343 -9.52 -20.12 -11.98
N SER A 344 -8.86 -21.16 -12.49
CA SER A 344 -9.49 -22.45 -12.78
C SER A 344 -10.12 -23.11 -11.53
N GLY A 345 -9.50 -22.93 -10.36
CA GLY A 345 -9.98 -23.43 -9.06
C GLY A 345 -10.54 -22.35 -8.14
N LYS A 346 -11.37 -21.43 -8.67
CA LYS A 346 -11.97 -20.34 -7.87
C LYS A 346 -12.63 -20.87 -6.58
N PRO A 347 -12.34 -20.28 -5.41
CA PRO A 347 -13.00 -20.66 -4.16
C PRO A 347 -14.52 -20.46 -4.22
N TYR A 348 -15.25 -21.33 -3.52
CA TYR A 348 -16.72 -21.28 -3.45
C TYR A 348 -17.22 -19.91 -3.01
N GLY A 349 -18.23 -19.40 -3.71
CA GLY A 349 -18.81 -18.08 -3.48
C GLY A 349 -18.34 -17.03 -4.48
N LEU A 350 -17.16 -17.18 -5.10
CA LEU A 350 -16.69 -16.26 -6.14
C LEU A 350 -17.09 -16.75 -7.54
N ILE A 351 -17.59 -15.82 -8.35
CA ILE A 351 -17.98 -16.02 -9.75
C ILE A 351 -17.38 -14.92 -10.63
N THR A 352 -17.31 -15.15 -11.93
CA THR A 352 -16.95 -14.09 -12.89
C THR A 352 -17.96 -12.95 -12.84
N LYS A 353 -17.46 -11.70 -12.94
CA LYS A 353 -18.30 -10.50 -12.89
C LYS A 353 -19.27 -10.38 -14.05
#